data_AF-A0A497DPE6-F1
#
_entry.id   AF-A0A497DPE6-F1
#
_cell.length_a   1.000
_cell.length_b   1.000
_cell.length_c   1.000
_cell.angle_alpha   90.00
_cell.angle_beta   90.00
_cell.angle_gamma   90.00
#
_symmetry.space_group_name_H-M   'P 1'
#
loop_
_entity.id
_entity.type
_entity.pdbx_description
1 polymer ?
#
loop_
_entity_poly.entity_id
_entity_poly.type
_entity_poly.pdbx_seq_one_letter_code
_entity_poly.pdbx_strand_id
1 'polypeptide(L)' 'MTFLFLFGGGIIITLLVILFIFLLPLLALISALMSDFPGNEKILWVLIILLLPFLGSVLYFLIGRNQRTNR' A
#
# COMPACT_ATOMS: atom_id res chain seq x y z
N MET A 1 10.17 25.28 -13.84
CA MET A 1 9.29 24.36 -14.58
C MET A 1 8.24 23.71 -13.67
N THR A 2 8.62 23.11 -12.54
CA THR A 2 7.68 22.55 -11.53
C THR A 2 6.81 23.60 -10.83
N PHE A 3 7.32 24.81 -10.59
CA PHE A 3 6.56 25.90 -9.96
C PHE A 3 5.33 26.33 -10.78
N LEU A 4 5.44 26.42 -12.11
CA LEU A 4 4.31 26.77 -12.98
C LEU A 4 3.24 25.67 -13.05
N PHE A 5 3.65 24.41 -12.95
CA PHE A 5 2.73 23.25 -12.94
C PHE A 5 1.86 23.23 -11.68
N LEU A 6 2.41 23.65 -10.53
CA LEU A 6 1.67 23.71 -9.28
C LEU A 6 0.53 24.74 -9.34
N PHE A 7 0.78 25.98 -9.77
CA PHE A 7 -0.22 27.06 -9.76
C PHE A 7 -1.37 26.91 -10.79
N GLY A 8 -1.25 26.05 -11.81
CA GLY A 8 -2.21 25.93 -12.92
C GLY A 8 -3.19 24.74 -12.88
N GLY A 9 -3.29 24.02 -11.76
CA GLY A 9 -4.13 22.81 -11.62
C GLY A 9 -3.33 21.54 -11.34
N GLY A 10 -2.01 21.56 -11.52
CA GLY A 10 -1.13 20.44 -11.19
C GLY A 10 -1.01 20.17 -9.68
N ILE A 11 -1.37 21.12 -8.80
CA ILE A 11 -1.47 20.88 -7.35
C ILE A 11 -2.43 19.73 -7.03
N ILE A 12 -3.61 19.69 -7.65
CA ILE A 12 -4.62 18.67 -7.34
C ILE A 12 -4.11 17.28 -7.73
N ILE A 13 -3.54 17.16 -8.92
CA ILE A 13 -2.95 15.90 -9.41
C ILE A 13 -1.79 15.47 -8.52
N THR A 14 -0.91 16.40 -8.14
CA THR A 14 0.24 16.11 -7.27
C THR A 14 -0.22 15.64 -5.90
N LEU A 15 -1.22 16.29 -5.30
CA LEU A 15 -1.80 15.88 -4.03
C LEU A 15 -2.45 14.49 -4.11
N LEU A 16 -3.18 14.20 -5.18
CA LEU A 16 -3.77 12.86 -5.39
C LEU A 16 -2.71 11.77 -5.51
N VAL A 17 -1.62 12.02 -6.23
CA VAL A 17 -0.51 11.06 -6.37
C VAL A 17 0.18 10.81 -5.03
N ILE A 18 0.48 11.87 -4.28
CA ILE A 18 1.06 11.77 -2.93
C ILE A 18 0.11 10.97 -2.03
N LEU A 19 -1.16 11.35 -2.00
CA LEU A 19 -2.17 10.68 -1.19
C LEU A 19 -2.27 9.19 -1.55
N PHE A 20 -2.25 8.85 -2.82
CA PHE A 20 -2.29 7.47 -3.29
C PHE A 20 -1.06 6.66 -2.83
N ILE A 21 0.14 7.24 -2.94
CA ILE A 21 1.39 6.61 -2.50
C ILE A 21 1.38 6.31 -1.00
N PHE A 22 0.73 7.12 -0.17
CA PHE A 22 0.64 6.90 1.27
C PHE A 22 -0.56 6.05 1.69
N LEU A 23 -1.71 6.20 1.04
CA LEU A 23 -2.92 5.42 1.34
C LEU A 23 -2.75 3.95 0.98
N LEU A 24 -2.14 3.63 -0.16
CA LEU A 24 -2.04 2.26 -0.65
C LEU A 24 -1.24 1.33 0.31
N PRO A 25 -0.07 1.74 0.84
CA PRO A 25 0.62 1.03 1.92
C PRO A 25 -0.19 0.93 3.21
N LEU A 26 -0.85 2.02 3.62
CA LEU A 26 -1.65 2.03 4.84
C LEU A 26 -2.80 1.01 4.76
N LEU A 27 -3.53 1.01 3.65
CA LEU A 27 -4.64 0.10 3.40
C LEU A 27 -4.15 -1.35 3.30
N ALA A 28 -3.02 -1.60 2.64
CA ALA A 28 -2.42 -2.93 2.61
C ALA A 28 -2.03 -3.41 4.01
N LEU A 29 -1.42 -2.54 4.81
CA LEU A 29 -0.99 -2.87 6.18
C LEU A 29 -2.20 -3.17 7.08
N ILE A 30 -3.22 -2.30 7.07
CA ILE A 30 -4.47 -2.52 7.81
C ILE A 30 -5.11 -3.83 7.36
N SER A 31 -5.18 -4.06 6.05
CA SER A 31 -5.74 -5.28 5.51
C SER A 31 -4.94 -6.52 5.94
N ALA A 32 -3.60 -6.44 5.95
CA ALA A 32 -2.74 -7.55 6.36
C ALA A 32 -2.88 -7.85 7.86
N LEU A 33 -2.98 -6.80 8.69
CA LEU A 33 -3.19 -6.93 10.12
C LEU A 33 -4.58 -7.47 10.47
N MET A 34 -5.60 -7.09 9.71
CA MET A 34 -6.99 -7.53 9.93
C MET A 34 -7.27 -8.93 9.38
N SER A 35 -6.47 -9.40 8.42
CA SER A 35 -6.67 -10.73 7.83
C SER A 35 -6.06 -11.82 8.69
N ASP A 36 -6.70 -12.98 8.69
CA ASP A 36 -6.13 -14.20 9.26
C ASP A 36 -5.24 -14.87 8.22
N PHE A 37 -4.00 -15.13 8.63
CA PHE A 37 -3.00 -15.85 7.84
C PHE A 37 -2.54 -17.08 8.62
N PRO A 38 -2.25 -18.20 7.94
CA PRO A 38 -1.68 -19.37 8.59
C PRO A 38 -0.22 -19.10 9.03
N GLY A 39 0.11 -19.50 10.25
CA GLY A 39 1.48 -19.45 10.77
C GLY A 39 2.10 -18.05 10.77
N ASN A 40 3.29 -17.93 10.17
CA ASN A 40 4.11 -16.71 10.19
C ASN A 40 3.91 -15.81 8.96
N GLU A 41 3.03 -16.17 8.02
CA GLU A 41 2.81 -15.41 6.78
C GLU A 41 2.33 -13.97 7.05
N LYS A 42 1.57 -13.77 8.13
CA LYS A 42 1.15 -12.43 8.59
C LYS A 42 2.34 -11.50 8.81
N ILE A 43 3.33 -11.99 9.53
CA ILE A 43 4.52 -11.21 9.91
C ILE A 43 5.35 -10.90 8.66
N LEU A 44 5.47 -11.87 7.74
CA LEU A 44 6.19 -11.70 6.49
C LEU A 44 5.55 -10.62 5.61
N TRP A 45 4.22 -10.64 5.44
CA TRP A 45 3.52 -9.60 4.68
C TRP A 45 3.61 -8.22 5.33
N VAL A 46 3.45 -8.14 6.65
CA VAL A 46 3.62 -6.89 7.40
C VAL A 46 5.03 -6.33 7.22
N LEU A 47 6.07 -7.18 7.30
CA LEU A 47 7.46 -6.77 7.13
C LEU A 47 7.74 -6.30 5.70
N ILE A 48 7.23 -6.99 4.68
CA ILE A 48 7.36 -6.58 3.27
C ILE A 48 6.68 -5.23 3.03
N ILE A 49 5.46 -5.02 3.54
CA ILE A 49 4.75 -3.74 3.44
C ILE A 49 5.52 -2.64 4.20
N LEU A 50 6.13 -2.95 5.35
CA LEU A 50 6.84 -1.97 6.15
C LEU A 50 8.18 -1.55 5.50
N LEU A 51 8.96 -2.50 4.99
CA LEU A 51 10.26 -2.24 4.37
C LEU A 51 10.14 -1.72 2.94
N LEU A 52 9.08 -2.11 2.22
CA LEU A 52 8.79 -1.66 0.87
C LEU A 52 7.33 -1.18 0.81
N PRO A 53 7.00 0.04 1.27
CA PRO A 53 5.61 0.49 1.36
C PRO A 53 4.87 0.45 0.03
N PHE A 54 5.46 0.97 -1.05
CA PHE A 54 4.79 0.95 -2.35
C PHE A 54 4.79 -0.43 -3.01
N LEU A 55 5.96 -1.06 -3.18
CA LEU A 55 6.05 -2.36 -3.85
C LEU A 55 5.41 -3.48 -3.02
N GLY A 56 5.63 -3.49 -1.71
CA GLY A 56 5.10 -4.48 -0.78
C GLY A 56 3.58 -4.42 -0.65
N SER A 57 2.98 -3.23 -0.71
CA SER A 57 1.52 -3.09 -0.73
C SER A 57 0.89 -3.55 -2.05
N VAL A 58 1.53 -3.27 -3.19
CA VAL A 58 1.14 -3.82 -4.49
C VAL A 58 1.22 -5.36 -4.47
N LEU A 59 2.35 -5.92 -4.01
CA LEU A 59 2.54 -7.37 -3.90
C LEU A 59 1.52 -8.02 -2.96
N TYR A 60 1.24 -7.38 -1.82
CA TYR A 60 0.22 -7.85 -0.87
C TYR A 60 -1.16 -7.93 -1.52
N PHE A 61 -1.55 -6.90 -2.27
CA PHE A 61 -2.86 -6.87 -2.90
C PHE A 61 -3.01 -7.85 -4.06
N LEU A 62 -1.92 -8.18 -4.76
CA LEU A 62 -1.89 -9.14 -5.87
C LEU A 62 -1.78 -10.59 -5.39
N ILE A 63 -0.88 -10.86 -4.43
CA ILE A 63 -0.50 -12.22 -4.02
C ILE A 63 -0.96 -12.49 -2.59
N GLY A 64 -0.63 -11.60 -1.65
CA GLY A 64 -0.89 -11.79 -0.22
C GLY A 64 -2.37 -11.98 0.12
N ARG A 65 -3.28 -11.36 -0.63
CA ARG A 65 -4.72 -11.56 -0.48
C ARG A 65 -5.18 -13.01 -0.65
N ASN A 66 -4.53 -13.78 -1.51
CA ASN A 66 -4.90 -15.16 -1.81
C ASN A 66 -4.34 -16.17 -0.79
N GLN A 67 -3.40 -15.74 0.06
CA GLN A 67 -2.78 -16.58 1.10
C GLN A 67 -3.57 -16.57 2.42
N ARG A 68 -4.70 -15.85 2.46
CA ARG A 68 -5.57 -15.81 3.64
C ARG A 68 -6.15 -17.19 3.88
N THR A 69 -6.22 -17.59 5.15
CA THR A 69 -6.86 -18.85 5.52
C THR A 69 -8.34 -18.80 5.15
N ASN A 70 -8.72 -19.65 4.19
CA ASN A 70 -10.10 -19.83 3.75
C ASN A 70 -10.75 -20.76 4.76
N ARG A 71 -11.50 -20.20 5.72
CA ARG A 71 -12.42 -20.99 6.54
C ARG A 71 -13.72 -21.19 5.79
#